data_AF-A0A937STT4-F1
#
_entry.id   AF-A0A937STT4-F1
#
_cell.length_a   1.000
_cell.length_b   1.000
_cell.length_c   1.000
_cell.angle_alpha   90.00
_cell.angle_beta   90.00
_cell.angle_gamma   90.00
#
_symmetry.space_group_name_H-M   'P 1'
#
loop_
_entity.id
_entity.type
_entity.pdbx_description
1 polymer ?
#
loop_
_entity_poly.entity_id
_entity_poly.type
_entity_poly.pdbx_seq_one_letter_code
_entity_poly.pdbx_strand_id
1 'polypeptide(L)'
;MKKIGILLLIGLFLAGCGAAAKESGYWEHSTMYKNWAHLGYSWFGYKNPTVETGKKSADQGWWGIPEEVEASKLKSEHDPMRNPEE
;
A
#
# COMPACT_ATOMS: atom_id res chain seq x y z
N MET A 1 28.36 -18.30 -20.40
CA MET A 1 28.26 -18.43 -18.94
C MET A 1 27.62 -17.20 -18.27
N LYS A 2 28.14 -15.96 -18.41
CA LYS A 2 27.58 -14.76 -17.74
C LYS A 2 26.10 -14.43 -18.07
N LYS A 3 25.64 -14.74 -19.29
CA LYS A 3 24.27 -14.46 -19.75
C LYS A 3 23.21 -15.31 -19.03
N ILE A 4 23.55 -16.53 -18.61
CA ILE A 4 22.64 -17.44 -17.91
C ILE A 4 22.35 -16.93 -16.49
N GLY A 5 23.39 -16.42 -15.81
CA GLY A 5 23.22 -15.80 -14.49
C GLY A 5 22.31 -14.57 -14.53
N ILE A 6 22.44 -13.74 -15.57
CA ILE A 6 21.56 -12.56 -15.78
C ILE A 6 20.11 -12.99 -16.03
N LEU A 7 19.90 -14.01 -16.88
CA LEU A 7 18.55 -14.53 -17.15
C LEU A 7 17.90 -15.13 -15.89
N LEU A 8 18.67 -15.82 -15.04
CA LEU A 8 18.20 -16.31 -13.75
C LEU A 8 17.81 -15.17 -12.80
N LEU A 9 18.64 -14.13 -12.70
CA LEU A 9 18.36 -12.95 -11.88
C LEU A 9 17.08 -12.24 -12.32
N ILE A 10 16.91 -12.04 -13.63
CA ILE A 10 15.69 -11.45 -14.20
C ILE A 10 14.48 -12.35 -13.92
N GLY A 11 14.64 -13.68 -14.07
CA GLY A 11 13.58 -14.64 -13.76
C GLY A 11 13.12 -14.58 -12.30
N LEU A 12 14.05 -14.56 -11.34
CA LEU A 12 13.71 -14.40 -9.92
C LEU A 12 13.08 -13.03 -9.63
N PHE A 13 13.58 -11.97 -10.26
CA PHE A 13 13.03 -10.62 -10.08
C PHE A 13 11.58 -10.51 -10.57
N LEU A 14 11.28 -11.07 -11.75
CA LEU A 14 9.93 -11.11 -12.30
C LEU A 14 9.00 -12.01 -11.49
N ALA A 15 9.49 -13.14 -10.98
CA ALA A 15 8.71 -14.03 -10.11
C ALA A 15 8.35 -13.35 -8.78
N GLY A 16 9.28 -12.62 -8.16
CA GLY A 16 9.03 -11.86 -6.93
C GLY A 16 8.06 -10.70 -7.14
N CYS A 17 8.27 -9.91 -8.20
CA CYS A 17 7.40 -8.78 -8.52
C CYS A 17 5.98 -9.25 -8.91
N GLY A 18 5.89 -10.34 -9.67
CA GLY A 18 4.62 -10.96 -10.06
C GLY A 18 3.83 -11.53 -8.88
N ALA A 19 4.51 -12.13 -7.90
CA ALA A 19 3.88 -12.64 -6.67
C ALA A 19 3.29 -11.50 -5.83
N ALA A 20 4.05 -10.43 -5.59
CA ALA A 20 3.57 -9.26 -4.86
C ALA A 20 2.40 -8.54 -5.57
N ALA A 21 2.45 -8.47 -6.90
CA ALA A 21 1.36 -7.95 -7.71
C ALA A 21 0.10 -8.85 -7.66
N LYS A 22 0.27 -10.16 -7.45
CA LYS A 22 -0.87 -11.07 -7.25
C LYS A 22 -1.48 -10.92 -5.87
N GLU A 23 -0.68 -10.89 -4.81
CA GLU A 23 -1.16 -10.78 -3.43
C GLU A 23 -1.82 -9.43 -3.12
N SER A 24 -1.36 -8.36 -3.76
CA SER A 24 -1.96 -7.03 -3.60
C SER A 24 -3.26 -6.81 -4.39
N GLY A 25 -3.72 -7.80 -5.16
CA GLY A 25 -4.84 -7.63 -6.09
C GLY A 25 -4.52 -6.71 -7.28
N TYR A 26 -3.26 -6.34 -7.50
CA TYR A 26 -2.86 -5.39 -8.55
C TYR A 26 -3.27 -5.87 -9.95
N TRP A 27 -3.17 -7.17 -10.23
CA TRP A 27 -3.58 -7.73 -11.53
C TRP A 27 -5.10 -7.76 -11.76
N GLU A 28 -5.90 -7.60 -10.70
CA GLU A 28 -7.36 -7.68 -10.75
C GLU A 28 -8.00 -6.32 -11.07
N HIS A 29 -7.18 -5.26 -11.13
CA HIS A 29 -7.61 -3.90 -11.38
C HIS A 29 -6.89 -3.30 -12.59
N SER A 30 -7.62 -2.51 -13.37
CA SER A 30 -7.08 -1.85 -14.57
C SER A 30 -6.22 -0.63 -14.26
N THR A 31 -6.21 -0.19 -13.00
CA THR A 31 -5.46 0.98 -12.54
C THR A 31 -4.56 0.59 -11.37
N MET A 32 -3.44 1.31 -11.20
CA MET A 32 -2.52 1.08 -10.08
C MET A 32 -3.14 1.46 -8.73
N TYR A 33 -3.90 2.55 -8.72
CA TYR A 33 -4.65 3.04 -7.56
C TYR A 33 -6.12 3.22 -7.93
N LYS A 34 -6.99 3.11 -6.93
CA LYS A 34 -8.43 3.26 -7.13
C LYS A 34 -8.85 4.69 -7.39
N ASN A 35 -8.20 5.63 -6.69
CA ASN A 35 -8.43 7.06 -6.79
C ASN A 35 -7.24 7.83 -6.23
N TRP A 36 -7.31 9.16 -6.27
CA TRP A 36 -6.26 10.05 -5.77
C TRP A 36 -6.00 9.90 -4.26
N ALA A 37 -7.00 9.55 -3.47
CA ALA A 37 -6.83 9.32 -2.03
C ALA A 37 -6.06 8.01 -1.77
N HIS A 38 -6.32 6.95 -2.55
CA HIS A 38 -5.54 5.71 -2.52
C HIS A 38 -4.07 6.00 -2.87
N LEU A 39 -3.83 6.76 -3.95
CA LEU A 39 -2.47 7.15 -4.34
C LEU A 39 -1.75 7.93 -3.23
N GLY A 40 -2.40 8.96 -2.67
CA GLY A 40 -1.81 9.79 -1.61
C GLY A 40 -1.47 8.97 -0.36
N TYR A 41 -2.32 8.01 0.00
CA TYR A 41 -2.05 7.09 1.09
C TYR A 41 -0.84 6.19 0.78
N SER A 42 -0.78 5.57 -0.40
CA SER A 42 0.34 4.70 -0.78
C SER A 42 1.68 5.43 -0.87
N TRP A 43 1.68 6.73 -1.17
CA TRP A 43 2.92 7.52 -1.27
C TRP A 43 3.41 8.06 0.08
N PHE A 44 2.50 8.55 0.92
CA PHE A 44 2.86 9.26 2.15
C PHE A 44 2.14 8.74 3.40
N GLY A 45 0.88 8.35 3.27
CA GLY A 45 0.04 7.96 4.42
C GLY A 45 0.41 6.61 5.05
N TYR A 46 0.97 5.67 4.29
CA TYR A 46 1.31 4.32 4.80
C TYR A 46 2.32 4.34 5.96
N LYS A 47 3.08 5.42 6.13
CA LYS A 47 4.07 5.58 7.21
C LYS A 47 3.44 5.87 8.57
N ASN A 48 2.24 6.45 8.59
CA ASN A 48 1.48 6.74 9.80
C ASN A 48 0.01 6.37 9.58
N PRO A 49 -0.31 5.06 9.52
CA PRO A 49 -1.68 4.61 9.37
C PRO A 49 -2.52 5.08 10.57
N THR A 50 -3.72 5.57 10.28
CA THR A 50 -4.73 5.94 11.29
C THR A 50 -5.96 5.06 11.13
N VAL A 51 -6.75 4.93 12.20
CA VAL A 51 -8.03 4.18 12.15
C VAL A 51 -8.96 4.76 11.08
N GLU A 52 -8.99 6.08 10.92
CA GLU A 52 -9.79 6.75 9.88
C GLU A 52 -9.34 6.33 8.47
N THR A 53 -8.03 6.20 8.26
CA THR A 53 -7.52 5.78 6.95
C THR A 53 -7.85 4.32 6.65
N GLY A 54 -7.84 3.45 7.67
CA GLY A 54 -8.34 2.08 7.55
C GLY A 54 -9.82 2.03 7.14
N LYS A 55 -10.68 2.83 7.79
CA LYS A 55 -12.11 2.95 7.42
C LYS A 55 -12.27 3.47 6.00
N LYS A 56 -11.55 4.54 5.64
CA LYS A 56 -11.58 5.12 4.29
C LYS A 56 -11.13 4.13 3.23
N SER A 57 -10.09 3.35 3.51
CA SER A 57 -9.61 2.27 2.64
C SER A 57 -10.68 1.22 2.40
N ALA A 58 -11.38 0.78 3.46
CA ALA A 58 -12.47 -0.18 3.38
C ALA A 58 -13.70 0.38 2.63
N ASP A 59 -14.16 1.59 2.99
CA ASP A 59 -15.34 2.25 2.40
C ASP A 59 -15.13 2.51 0.90
N GLN A 60 -13.92 2.93 0.54
CA GLN A 60 -13.57 3.18 -0.85
C GLN A 60 -13.11 1.92 -1.55
N GLY A 61 -13.01 0.77 -0.87
CA GLY A 61 -12.58 -0.52 -1.41
C GLY A 61 -11.22 -0.45 -2.11
N TRP A 62 -10.21 0.09 -1.44
CA TRP A 62 -8.83 0.06 -1.93
C TRP A 62 -8.27 -1.37 -1.85
N TRP A 63 -7.47 -1.74 -2.84
CA TRP A 63 -6.75 -3.01 -2.86
C TRP A 63 -5.34 -2.86 -2.30
N GLY A 64 -4.80 -3.95 -1.80
CA GLY A 64 -3.48 -4.02 -1.19
C GLY A 64 -3.33 -5.28 -0.35
N ILE A 65 -2.19 -5.40 0.30
CA ILE A 65 -1.94 -6.51 1.22
C ILE A 65 -2.60 -6.16 2.56
N PRO A 66 -3.52 -7.00 3.09
CA PRO A 66 -4.13 -6.76 4.38
C PRO A 66 -3.10 -6.91 5.49
N GLU A 67 -3.04 -5.95 6.39
CA GLU A 67 -2.16 -5.97 7.55
C GLU A 67 -3.01 -5.82 8.82
N GLU A 68 -2.85 -6.76 9.74
CA GLU A 68 -3.49 -6.68 11.06
C GLU A 68 -2.71 -5.68 11.90
N VAL A 69 -3.35 -4.55 12.20
CA VAL A 69 -2.75 -3.49 13.01
C VAL A 69 -3.47 -3.37 14.34
N GLU A 70 -2.70 -3.49 15.41
CA GLU A 70 -3.15 -3.16 16.76
C GLU A 70 -3.57 -1.69 16.80
N ALA A 71 -4.87 -1.43 16.91
CA ALA A 71 -5.42 -0.07 16.89
C ALA A 71 -4.83 0.82 18.00
N SER A 72 -4.34 0.22 19.08
CA SER A 72 -3.63 0.90 20.18
C SER A 72 -2.25 1.43 19.81
N LYS A 73 -1.62 0.89 18.76
CA LYS A 73 -0.30 1.31 18.24
C LYS A 73 -0.41 2.26 17.05
N LEU A 74 -1.58 2.33 16.42
CA LEU A 74 -1.90 3.39 15.48
C LEU A 74 -1.98 4.68 16.29
N LYS A 75 -1.00 5.58 16.13
CA LYS A 75 -0.98 6.87 16.84
C LYS A 75 -2.36 7.52 16.71
N SER A 76 -3.08 7.61 17.81
CA SER A 76 -4.35 8.33 17.91
C SER A 76 -4.04 9.83 17.91
N GLU A 77 -3.51 10.36 16.82
CA GLU A 77 -3.15 11.76 16.76
C GLU A 77 -3.19 12.26 15.32
N HIS A 78 -4.41 12.40 14.81
CA HIS A 78 -4.72 13.53 13.97
C HIS A 78 -6.13 13.97 14.33
N ASP A 79 -6.22 15.01 15.17
CA ASP A 79 -7.42 15.81 15.31
C ASP A 79 -7.48 16.72 14.07
N PRO A 80 -8.37 16.47 13.09
CA PRO A 80 -8.48 17.30 11.90
C PRO A 80 -8.97 18.73 12.21
N MET A 81 -9.33 19.03 13.47
CA MET A 81 -9.69 20.37 13.95
C MET A 81 -8.51 21.11 14.60
N ARG A 82 -7.36 20.46 14.82
CA ARG A 82 -6.18 21.15 15.38
C ARG A 82 -5.40 21.83 14.26
N ASN A 83 -5.64 23.12 14.12
CA ASN A 83 -4.92 24.03 13.24
C ASN A 83 -3.39 23.87 13.45
N PRO A 84 -2.58 23.64 12.40
CA PRO A 84 -1.13 23.51 12.53
C PRO A 84 -0.40 24.81 12.96
N GLU A 85 -1.13 25.90 13.21
CA GLU A 85 -0.57 27.21 13.60
C GLU A 85 -0.99 27.71 15.00
N GLU A 86 -1.41 26.82 15.92
CA GLU A 86 -1.57 27.13 17.37
C GLU A 86 -0.64 26.32 18.28
#